data_AF-A0A1W6L1H9-F1
#
_entry.id   AF-A0A1W6L1H9-F1
#
_cell.length_a   1.000
_cell.length_b   1.000
_cell.length_c   1.000
_cell.angle_alpha   90.00
_cell.angle_beta   90.00
_cell.angle_gamma   90.00
#
_symmetry.space_group_name_H-M   'P 1'
#
loop_
_entity.id
_entity.type
_entity.pdbx_description
1 polymer ?
#
loop_
_entity_poly.entity_id
_entity_poly.type
_entity_poly.pdbx_seq_one_letter_code
_entity_poly.pdbx_strand_id
1 'polypeptide(L)'
;MRFIPVFLACLTVAFAQEYYSSKFDNINIKEIIDNTRLFAKYKECVLQEKATRCPQEALELKRVLPEALGTLCAKCTPSQVTKIREGLSYACKNRRVDYDEILRHVDPQGDKIVAFEQKFGKVEC
;
A
#
# COMPACT_ATOMS: atom_id res chain seq x y z
N MET A 1 -38.25 -49.86 8.22
CA MET A 1 -37.69 -48.68 8.91
C MET A 1 -36.18 -48.70 8.81
N ARG A 2 -35.59 -47.73 8.10
CA ARG A 2 -34.17 -47.36 8.19
C ARG A 2 -34.02 -46.02 7.45
N PHE A 3 -34.25 -44.92 8.16
CA PHE A 3 -33.94 -43.58 7.69
C PHE A 3 -32.46 -43.33 8.01
N ILE A 4 -31.61 -43.23 6.99
CA ILE A 4 -30.20 -42.84 7.13
C ILE A 4 -30.16 -41.32 7.03
N PRO A 5 -29.87 -40.56 8.10
CA PRO A 5 -29.66 -39.13 7.96
C PRO A 5 -28.27 -38.92 7.37
N VAL A 6 -28.22 -38.56 6.08
CA VAL A 6 -27.01 -38.01 5.45
C VAL A 6 -26.79 -36.63 6.06
N PHE A 7 -26.00 -36.58 7.13
CA PHE A 7 -25.53 -35.34 7.73
C PHE A 7 -24.41 -34.80 6.84
N LEU A 8 -24.79 -34.09 5.78
CA LEU A 8 -23.88 -33.34 4.92
C LEU A 8 -23.39 -32.11 5.69
N ALA A 9 -22.33 -32.27 6.46
CA ALA A 9 -21.63 -31.17 7.09
C ALA A 9 -20.97 -30.31 5.99
N CYS A 10 -21.63 -29.22 5.60
CA CYS A 10 -21.01 -28.14 4.84
C CYS A 10 -19.87 -27.54 5.67
N LEU A 11 -18.64 -27.92 5.36
CA LEU A 11 -17.44 -27.20 5.77
C LEU A 11 -17.45 -25.84 5.07
N THR A 12 -17.97 -24.82 5.74
CA THR A 12 -17.79 -23.44 5.30
C THR A 12 -16.33 -23.05 5.56
N VAL A 13 -15.53 -23.05 4.50
CA VAL A 13 -14.18 -22.48 4.54
C VAL A 13 -14.35 -20.97 4.71
N ALA A 14 -14.24 -20.49 5.95
CA ALA A 14 -14.14 -19.07 6.23
C ALA A 14 -12.79 -18.60 5.65
N PHE A 15 -12.81 -18.01 4.45
CA PHE A 15 -11.68 -17.27 3.94
C PHE A 15 -11.45 -16.07 4.87
N ALA A 16 -10.49 -16.21 5.81
CA ALA A 16 -9.97 -15.07 6.53
C ALA A 16 -9.30 -14.15 5.50
N GLN A 17 -9.93 -13.02 5.19
CA GLN A 17 -9.34 -12.04 4.31
C GLN A 17 -8.13 -11.44 5.02
N GLU A 18 -6.92 -11.81 4.57
CA GLU A 18 -5.68 -11.26 5.10
C GLU A 18 -5.59 -9.78 4.70
N TYR A 19 -5.76 -8.87 5.66
CA TYR A 19 -5.55 -7.44 5.43
C TYR A 19 -4.12 -7.03 5.79
N TYR A 20 -3.61 -5.98 5.15
CA TYR A 20 -2.38 -5.35 5.60
C TYR A 20 -2.55 -4.83 7.02
N SER A 21 -1.47 -4.95 7.80
CA SER A 21 -1.40 -4.51 9.20
C SER A 21 -1.97 -3.10 9.38
N SER A 22 -2.82 -2.93 10.39
CA SER A 22 -3.40 -1.63 10.77
C SER A 22 -2.35 -0.62 11.30
N LYS A 23 -1.08 -1.01 11.40
CA LYS A 23 0.03 -0.11 11.76
C LYS A 23 0.10 1.14 10.86
N PHE A 24 -0.32 1.04 9.60
CA PHE A 24 -0.34 2.18 8.68
C PHE A 24 -1.57 3.08 8.83
N ASP A 25 -2.60 2.64 9.55
CA ASP A 25 -3.85 3.37 9.64
C ASP A 25 -3.67 4.68 10.43
N ASN A 26 -2.69 4.77 11.32
CA ASN A 26 -2.47 5.97 12.15
C ASN A 26 -1.30 6.85 11.68
N ILE A 27 -0.71 6.56 10.52
CA ILE A 27 0.41 7.34 10.01
C ILE A 27 -0.08 8.68 9.47
N ASN A 28 0.56 9.76 9.92
CA ASN A 28 0.31 11.10 9.40
C ASN A 28 1.13 11.35 8.13
N ILE A 29 0.55 10.99 6.98
CA ILE A 29 1.20 11.11 5.67
C ILE A 29 1.63 12.56 5.38
N LYS A 30 0.82 13.55 5.77
CA LYS A 30 1.13 14.96 5.55
C LYS A 30 2.34 15.40 6.35
N GLU A 31 2.41 15.04 7.63
CA GLU A 31 3.56 15.37 8.47
C GLU A 31 4.87 14.76 7.94
N ILE A 32 4.82 13.53 7.43
CA ILE A 32 5.98 12.90 6.80
C ILE A 32 6.38 13.67 5.54
N ILE A 33 5.42 14.00 4.68
CA ILE A 33 5.69 14.70 3.41
C ILE A 33 6.15 16.13 3.69
N ASP A 34 5.57 16.89 4.61
CA ASP A 34 5.95 18.28 4.85
C ASP A 34 7.32 18.41 5.54
N ASN A 35 7.70 17.42 6.35
CA ASN A 35 8.99 17.41 7.02
C ASN A 35 10.10 16.88 6.10
N THR A 36 10.84 17.79 5.46
CA THR A 36 11.93 17.45 4.52
C THR A 36 12.95 16.45 5.08
N ARG A 37 13.33 16.56 6.36
CA ARG A 37 14.29 15.63 6.99
C ARG A 37 13.70 14.24 7.17
N LEU A 38 12.43 14.17 7.59
CA LEU A 38 11.73 12.90 7.79
C LEU A 38 11.44 12.24 6.44
N PHE A 39 10.88 12.99 5.50
CA PHE A 39 10.63 12.54 4.14
C PHE A 39 11.89 11.98 3.48
N ALA A 40 13.04 12.65 3.61
CA ALA A 40 14.29 12.17 3.05
C ALA A 40 14.66 10.76 3.56
N LYS A 41 14.47 10.48 4.86
CA LYS A 41 14.72 9.14 5.43
C LYS A 41 13.73 8.09 4.89
N TYR A 42 12.48 8.48 4.70
CA TYR A 42 11.45 7.61 4.11
C TYR A 42 11.77 7.29 2.65
N LYS A 43 12.08 8.31 1.85
CA LYS A 43 12.48 8.17 0.46
C LYS A 43 13.71 7.29 0.34
N GLU A 44 14.77 7.59 1.10
CA GLU A 44 15.99 6.80 1.11
C GLU A 44 15.71 5.33 1.43
N CYS A 45 14.84 5.07 2.42
CA CYS A 45 14.45 3.70 2.74
C CYS A 45 13.79 2.97 1.56
N VAL A 46 12.86 3.64 0.87
CA VAL A 46 12.13 3.07 -0.26
C VAL A 46 13.05 2.82 -1.46
N LEU A 47 14.00 3.73 -1.72
CA LEU A 47 14.90 3.67 -2.88
C LEU A 47 16.12 2.77 -2.69
N GLN A 48 16.57 2.53 -1.45
CA GLN A 48 17.73 1.67 -1.20
C GLN A 48 17.39 0.20 -1.30
N GLU A 49 18.25 -0.62 -1.90
CA GLU A 49 18.07 -2.08 -1.89
C GLU A 49 18.24 -2.67 -0.47
N LYS A 50 19.29 -2.25 0.25
CA LYS A 50 19.57 -2.69 1.64
C LYS A 50 19.12 -1.62 2.62
N ALA A 51 18.16 -1.96 3.47
CA ALA A 51 17.61 -1.04 4.46
C ALA A 51 18.53 -0.97 5.69
N THR A 52 19.41 0.03 5.74
CA THR A 52 20.17 0.35 6.96
C THR A 52 19.65 1.67 7.55
N ARG A 53 19.10 1.61 8.77
CA ARG A 53 18.58 2.77 9.55
C ARG A 53 17.27 3.41 9.06
N CYS A 54 16.33 2.61 8.57
CA CYS A 54 14.97 3.08 8.31
C CYS A 54 14.12 3.16 9.59
N PRO A 55 13.21 4.15 9.71
CA PRO A 55 12.07 4.03 10.61
C PRO A 55 11.29 2.74 10.35
N GLN A 56 10.74 2.11 11.39
CA GLN A 56 9.97 0.87 11.24
C GLN A 56 8.84 1.04 10.21
N GLU A 57 8.15 2.18 10.26
CA GLU A 57 7.07 2.53 9.33
C GLU A 57 7.55 2.59 7.86
N ALA A 58 8.74 3.12 7.63
CA ALA A 58 9.33 3.19 6.29
C ALA A 58 9.75 1.80 5.77
N LEU A 59 10.22 0.90 6.65
CA LEU A 59 10.53 -0.49 6.31
C LEU A 59 9.29 -1.24 5.84
N GLU A 60 8.20 -1.09 6.60
CA GLU A 60 6.94 -1.72 6.26
C GLU A 60 6.40 -1.12 4.94
N LEU A 61 6.47 0.21 4.75
CA LEU A 61 6.06 0.85 3.51
C LEU A 61 6.85 0.30 2.31
N LYS A 62 8.17 0.19 2.43
CA LYS A 62 9.03 -0.40 1.39
C LYS A 62 8.61 -1.82 1.03
N ARG A 63 8.21 -2.62 2.01
CA ARG A 63 7.76 -4.00 1.80
C ARG A 63 6.39 -4.06 1.12
N VAL A 64 5.44 -3.26 1.60
CA VAL A 64 4.04 -3.31 1.19
C VAL A 64 3.80 -2.59 -0.13
N LEU A 65 4.49 -1.48 -0.41
CA LEU A 65 4.21 -0.62 -1.55
C LEU A 65 4.29 -1.34 -2.91
N PRO A 66 5.32 -2.17 -3.21
CA PRO A 66 5.38 -2.90 -4.49
C PRO A 66 4.27 -3.95 -4.62
N GLU A 67 3.93 -4.62 -3.50
CA GLU A 67 2.87 -5.63 -3.45
C GLU A 67 1.49 -4.98 -3.61
N ALA A 68 1.24 -3.88 -2.92
CA ALA A 68 -0.01 -3.13 -2.98
C ALA A 68 -0.26 -2.56 -4.37
N LEU A 69 0.77 -2.06 -5.05
CA LEU A 69 0.64 -1.61 -6.44
C LEU A 69 0.47 -2.80 -7.41
N GLY A 70 1.27 -3.86 -7.26
CA GLY A 70 1.22 -5.03 -8.17
C GLY A 70 -0.03 -5.89 -8.04
N THR A 71 -0.64 -5.95 -6.85
CA THR A 71 -1.86 -6.72 -6.59
C THR A 71 -3.13 -5.87 -6.56
N LEU A 72 -3.02 -4.58 -6.90
CA LEU A 72 -4.12 -3.62 -6.82
C LEU A 72 -4.78 -3.63 -5.44
N CYS A 73 -3.95 -3.55 -4.41
CA CYS A 73 -4.34 -3.45 -3.02
C CYS A 73 -5.24 -4.62 -2.57
N ALA A 74 -4.94 -5.85 -3.01
CA ALA A 74 -5.76 -7.04 -2.71
C ALA A 74 -6.00 -7.26 -1.21
N LYS A 75 -5.05 -6.83 -0.37
CA LYS A 75 -5.10 -6.90 1.09
C LYS A 75 -5.38 -5.55 1.76
N CYS A 76 -5.64 -4.48 1.02
CA CYS A 76 -5.94 -3.18 1.60
C CYS A 76 -7.38 -3.12 2.12
N THR A 77 -7.59 -2.51 3.29
CA THR A 77 -8.93 -2.08 3.69
C THR A 77 -9.38 -0.88 2.83
N PRO A 78 -10.70 -0.61 2.70
CA PRO A 78 -11.17 0.58 1.98
C PRO A 78 -10.58 1.91 2.50
N SER A 79 -10.33 1.99 3.81
CA SER A 79 -9.70 3.15 4.45
C SER A 79 -8.23 3.31 4.03
N GLN A 80 -7.50 2.19 3.94
CA GLN A 80 -6.10 2.18 3.49
C GLN A 80 -5.97 2.62 2.03
N VAL A 81 -6.86 2.15 1.15
CA VAL A 81 -6.88 2.57 -0.27
C VAL A 81 -7.05 4.09 -0.37
N THR A 82 -8.01 4.66 0.36
CA THR A 82 -8.25 6.11 0.36
C THR A 82 -7.03 6.87 0.85
N LYS A 83 -6.41 6.44 1.95
CA LYS A 83 -5.19 7.06 2.49
C LYS A 83 -4.01 6.98 1.53
N ILE A 84 -3.82 5.84 0.87
CA ILE A 84 -2.76 5.68 -0.15
C ILE A 84 -2.99 6.67 -1.29
N ARG A 85 -4.22 6.76 -1.81
CA ARG A 85 -4.55 7.69 -2.91
C ARG A 85 -4.33 9.16 -2.51
N GLU A 86 -4.77 9.54 -1.31
CA GLU A 86 -4.55 10.89 -0.77
C GLU A 86 -3.05 11.19 -0.58
N GLY A 87 -2.31 10.22 -0.05
CA GLY A 87 -0.86 10.32 0.13
C GLY A 87 -0.10 10.46 -1.18
N LEU A 88 -0.44 9.66 -2.20
CA LEU A 88 0.13 9.76 -3.54
C LEU A 88 -0.18 11.13 -4.16
N SER A 89 -1.43 11.60 -4.05
CA SER A 89 -1.84 12.90 -4.57
C SER A 89 -1.09 14.05 -3.87
N TYR A 90 -0.97 13.97 -2.55
CA TYR A 90 -0.27 14.97 -1.75
C TYR A 90 1.24 14.98 -2.03
N ALA A 91 1.87 13.81 -2.15
CA ALA A 91 3.27 13.70 -2.54
C ALA A 91 3.50 14.26 -3.94
N CYS A 92 2.63 13.95 -4.89
CA CYS A 92 2.75 14.44 -6.25
C CYS A 92 2.63 15.97 -6.34
N LYS A 93 1.67 16.56 -5.60
CA LYS A 93 1.45 18.02 -5.54
C LYS A 93 2.59 18.77 -4.87
N ASN A 94 3.10 18.27 -3.75
CA ASN A 94 4.06 19.02 -2.92
C ASN A 94 5.52 18.64 -3.14
N ARG A 95 5.79 17.45 -3.70
CA ARG A 95 7.15 16.90 -3.90
C ARG A 95 7.27 16.16 -5.23
N ARG A 96 6.89 16.82 -6.33
CA ARG A 96 6.81 16.18 -7.65
C ARG A 96 8.08 15.43 -8.08
N VAL A 97 9.25 16.05 -7.88
CA VAL A 97 10.54 15.45 -8.27
C VAL A 97 10.81 14.15 -7.51
N ASP A 98 10.57 14.15 -6.20
CA ASP A 98 10.75 12.97 -5.35
C ASP A 98 9.71 11.89 -5.66
N TYR A 99 8.46 12.29 -5.93
CA TYR A 99 7.38 11.38 -6.32
C TYR A 99 7.74 10.64 -7.61
N ASP A 100 8.20 11.36 -8.65
CA ASP A 100 8.61 10.77 -9.91
C ASP A 100 9.82 9.83 -9.74
N GLU A 101 10.76 10.17 -8.84
CA GLU A 101 11.91 9.32 -8.52
C GLU A 101 11.49 8.01 -7.85
N ILE A 102 10.59 8.07 -6.87
CA ILE A 102 10.04 6.88 -6.19
C ILE A 102 9.28 6.00 -7.18
N LEU A 103 8.44 6.59 -8.04
CA LEU A 103 7.72 5.82 -9.06
C LEU A 103 8.66 5.10 -10.02
N ARG A 104 9.72 5.76 -10.52
CA ARG A 104 10.69 5.10 -11.40
C ARG A 104 11.36 3.89 -10.74
N HIS A 105 11.49 3.89 -9.41
CA HIS A 105 12.07 2.77 -8.68
C HIS A 105 11.07 1.63 -8.46
N VAL A 106 9.85 1.95 -8.01
CA VAL A 106 8.84 0.95 -7.58
C VAL A 106 8.00 0.42 -8.75
N ASP A 107 7.79 1.27 -9.75
CA ASP A 107 7.01 1.03 -10.95
C ASP A 107 7.73 1.59 -12.21
N PRO A 108 8.86 0.98 -12.63
CA PRO A 108 9.63 1.48 -13.76
C PRO A 108 8.86 1.49 -15.09
N GLN A 109 7.85 0.64 -15.24
CA GLN A 109 7.01 0.56 -16.44
C GLN A 109 5.80 1.51 -16.39
N GLY A 110 5.41 1.95 -15.18
CA GLY A 110 4.24 2.82 -14.97
C GLY A 110 2.90 2.09 -15.09
N ASP A 111 2.90 0.78 -15.28
CA ASP A 111 1.69 -0.01 -15.49
C ASP A 111 0.90 -0.20 -14.19
N LYS A 112 1.61 -0.31 -13.06
CA LYS A 112 0.97 -0.54 -11.75
C LYS A 112 0.23 0.69 -11.26
N ILE A 113 0.83 1.88 -11.39
CA ILE A 113 0.17 3.13 -10.98
C ILE A 113 -1.05 3.40 -11.87
N VAL A 114 -0.96 3.13 -13.18
CA VAL A 114 -2.11 3.24 -14.09
C VAL A 114 -3.23 2.29 -13.69
N ALA A 115 -2.91 1.03 -13.40
CA ALA A 115 -3.90 0.04 -12.98
C ALA A 115 -4.51 0.40 -11.60
N PHE A 116 -3.71 0.95 -10.69
CA PHE A 116 -4.19 1.48 -9.41
C PHE A 116 -5.18 2.63 -9.63
N GLU A 117 -4.86 3.60 -10.48
CA GLU A 117 -5.73 4.73 -10.80
C GLU A 117 -7.01 4.31 -11.49
N GLN A 118 -6.96 3.32 -12.38
CA GLN A 118 -8.14 2.78 -13.05
C GLN A 118 -9.12 2.15 -12.06
N LYS A 119 -8.60 1.47 -11.03
CA LYS A 119 -9.43 0.77 -10.04
C LYS A 119 -9.93 1.69 -8.92
N PHE A 120 -9.10 2.62 -8.46
CA PHE A 120 -9.35 3.40 -7.24
C PHE A 120 -9.53 4.90 -7.47
N GLY A 121 -9.40 5.36 -8.71
CA GLY A 121 -9.49 6.77 -9.09
C GLY A 121 -8.11 7.40 -9.28
N LYS A 122 -8.06 8.43 -10.13
CA LYS A 122 -6.83 9.12 -10.53
C LYS A 122 -6.11 9.76 -9.34
N VAL A 123 -4.77 9.73 -9.38
CA VAL A 123 -3.92 10.51 -8.48
C VAL A 123 -3.84 11.92 -9.06
N GLU A 124 -4.37 12.89 -8.32
CA GLU A 124 -4.33 14.28 -8.76
C GLU A 124 -3.03 14.92 -8.26
N CYS A 125 -2.11 15.05 -9.19
CA CYS A 125 -1.07 16.05 -9.20
C CYS A 125 -1.69 17.37 -9.71
#